data_AF-Q2U899-F1
#
_entry.id   AF-Q2U899-F1
#
_cell.length_a   1.000
_cell.length_b   1.000
_cell.length_c   1.000
_cell.angle_alpha   90.00
_cell.angle_beta   90.00
_cell.angle_gamma   90.00
#
_symmetry.space_group_name_H-M   'P 1'
#
loop_
_entity.id
_entity.type
_entity.pdbx_description
1 polymer ?
#
loop_
_entity_poly.entity_id
_entity_poly.type
_entity_poly.pdbx_seq_one_letter_code
_entity_poly.pdbx_strand_id
1 'polypeptide(L)'
;MLPALDMLWDIFGDYIAQDEPSRLRTVVRIFENSYQQVPGRLAMNVGELCQWISGKNVRWETIGSVLQIATMGLIHTPERDATLIDPQQRNKDEVLAQMLEVIDQLLPLSNALPAVNQLMVCLKYYQMMLASQRFGDSSMELSRVLFMARAILIFRVGRWLYSSLGELSSCVYATGIHQYDIPTGRYPGFIDLWRRRCFAVVYSIDKTIATILGRPPSLTRHYCVLKPPLDIDDDIDTSNYEQSLQMLDSNGWNTDGKRRPSTTVRLRFLLATIREEILELHLGVNYVDIEGKTRYSLNSRTRNITRANMFIAISCKTFIQFGIRARAI
;
A
#
# COMPACT_ATOMS: atom_id res chain seq x y z
N MET A 1 14.23 -17.89 5.18
CA MET A 1 12.99 -17.43 5.84
C MET A 1 13.40 -16.52 6.97
N LEU A 2 12.84 -15.31 7.06
CA LEU A 2 13.28 -14.28 8.00
C LEU A 2 13.12 -14.76 9.45
N PRO A 3 14.16 -14.72 10.31
CA PRO A 3 14.05 -14.99 11.75
C PRO A 3 12.97 -14.15 12.46
N ALA A 4 12.61 -13.01 11.86
CA ALA A 4 11.52 -12.16 12.33
C ALA A 4 10.12 -12.80 12.20
N LEU A 5 9.92 -13.72 11.24
CA LEU A 5 8.66 -14.47 11.11
C LEU A 5 8.48 -15.49 12.23
N ASP A 6 9.56 -16.15 12.66
CA ASP A 6 9.49 -17.10 13.77
C ASP A 6 9.10 -16.37 15.07
N MET A 7 9.69 -15.19 15.31
CA MET A 7 9.34 -14.34 16.44
C MET A 7 7.88 -13.85 16.44
N LEU A 8 7.19 -13.80 15.30
CA LEU A 8 5.79 -13.35 15.26
C LEU A 8 4.84 -14.36 15.90
N TRP A 9 5.23 -15.63 15.93
CA TRP A 9 4.38 -16.73 16.38
C TRP A 9 4.73 -17.26 17.78
N ASP A 10 5.82 -16.79 18.39
CA ASP A 10 6.28 -17.20 19.72
C ASP A 10 5.19 -17.12 20.80
N ILE A 11 4.32 -16.09 20.74
CA ILE A 11 3.25 -15.93 21.74
C ILE A 11 2.01 -16.78 21.44
N PHE A 12 1.89 -17.28 20.22
CA PHE A 12 0.74 -18.04 19.74
C PHE A 12 0.97 -19.56 19.81
N GLY A 13 2.23 -20.02 19.86
CA GLY A 13 2.59 -21.44 19.90
C GLY A 13 1.86 -22.26 20.98
N ASP A 14 1.74 -21.70 22.19
CA ASP A 14 1.05 -22.36 23.32
C ASP A 14 -0.33 -21.76 23.62
N TYR A 15 -0.82 -20.81 22.82
CA TYR A 15 -2.05 -20.05 23.11
C TYR A 15 -3.29 -20.97 23.23
N ILE A 16 -3.35 -22.01 22.41
CA ILE A 16 -4.45 -22.99 22.44
C ILE A 16 -4.36 -23.90 23.68
N ALA A 17 -3.17 -24.15 24.22
CA ALA A 17 -2.99 -24.97 25.42
C ALA A 17 -3.23 -24.20 26.73
N GLN A 18 -3.28 -22.86 26.68
CA GLN A 18 -3.45 -21.99 27.84
C GLN A 18 -4.90 -21.93 28.35
N ASP A 19 -5.05 -21.65 29.65
CA ASP A 19 -6.31 -21.34 30.32
C ASP A 19 -6.91 -20.01 29.81
N GLU A 20 -8.23 -19.89 29.86
CA GLU A 20 -8.97 -18.70 29.38
C GLU A 20 -8.45 -17.36 29.97
N PRO A 21 -8.13 -17.25 31.28
CA PRO A 21 -7.49 -16.06 31.83
C PRO A 21 -6.16 -15.69 31.17
N SER A 22 -5.31 -16.67 30.84
CA SER A 22 -4.02 -16.43 30.17
C SER A 22 -4.21 -15.96 28.73
N ARG A 23 -5.19 -16.52 28.02
CA ARG A 23 -5.57 -16.08 26.68
C ARG A 23 -6.04 -14.63 26.69
N LEU A 24 -6.92 -14.27 27.64
CA LEU A 24 -7.41 -12.90 27.79
C LEU A 24 -6.27 -11.92 28.09
N ARG A 25 -5.35 -12.28 29.00
CA ARG A 25 -4.15 -11.46 29.28
C ARG A 25 -3.31 -11.21 28.03
N THR A 26 -3.17 -12.23 27.18
CA THR A 26 -2.44 -12.09 25.91
C THR A 26 -3.14 -11.12 24.97
N VAL A 27 -4.46 -11.24 24.80
CA VAL A 27 -5.26 -10.32 23.98
C VAL A 27 -5.16 -8.88 24.49
N VAL A 28 -5.31 -8.66 25.80
CA VAL A 28 -5.17 -7.34 26.43
C VAL A 28 -3.78 -6.76 26.16
N ARG A 29 -2.72 -7.56 26.30
CA ARG A 29 -1.34 -7.11 26.00
C ARG A 29 -1.19 -6.67 24.54
N ILE A 30 -1.77 -7.41 23.59
CA ILE A 30 -1.72 -7.03 22.15
C ILE A 30 -2.43 -5.68 21.94
N PHE A 31 -3.56 -5.45 22.61
CA PHE A 31 -4.22 -4.16 22.62
C PHE A 31 -3.32 -3.07 23.18
N GLU A 32 -2.82 -3.24 24.41
CA GLU A 32 -1.92 -2.27 25.07
C GLU A 32 -0.73 -1.90 24.19
N ASN A 33 -0.11 -2.89 23.56
CA ASN A 33 0.93 -2.66 22.57
C ASN A 33 0.36 -1.77 21.46
N SER A 34 -0.72 -2.18 20.79
CA SER A 34 -1.36 -1.47 19.67
C SER A 34 -1.77 -0.02 20.00
N TYR A 35 -2.06 0.31 21.26
CA TYR A 35 -2.33 1.69 21.70
C TYR A 35 -1.07 2.58 21.76
N GLN A 36 0.12 2.00 21.89
CA GLN A 36 1.37 2.75 21.94
C GLN A 36 1.83 3.21 20.56
N GLN A 37 2.45 4.40 20.48
CA GLN A 37 3.06 4.88 19.24
C GLN A 37 4.41 4.22 18.97
N VAL A 38 4.72 3.99 17.69
CA VAL A 38 6.03 3.47 17.24
C VAL A 38 7.13 4.46 17.66
N PRO A 39 8.12 4.04 18.46
CA PRO A 39 9.20 4.92 18.89
C PRO A 39 10.00 5.34 17.66
N GLY A 40 10.06 6.64 17.40
CA GLY A 40 10.92 7.18 16.36
C GLY A 40 12.16 7.83 16.96
N ARG A 41 13.00 7.02 17.61
CA ARG A 41 14.28 7.48 18.18
C ARG A 41 15.37 7.37 17.12
N LEU A 42 16.25 8.37 17.02
CA LEU A 42 17.32 8.42 16.02
C LEU A 42 18.27 7.21 16.03
N ALA A 43 18.50 6.62 17.20
CA ALA A 43 19.37 5.45 17.37
C ALA A 43 18.70 4.11 17.06
N MET A 44 17.39 4.08 16.78
CA MET A 44 16.68 2.84 16.56
C MET A 44 17.23 2.12 15.32
N ASN A 45 17.57 0.84 15.45
CA ASN A 45 17.94 0.00 14.32
C ASN A 45 16.77 -0.88 13.84
N VAL A 46 16.92 -1.55 12.69
CA VAL A 46 15.87 -2.40 12.11
C VAL A 46 15.50 -3.55 13.04
N GLY A 47 16.47 -4.17 13.71
CA GLY A 47 16.24 -5.26 14.66
C GLY A 47 15.41 -4.84 15.88
N GLU A 48 15.68 -3.65 16.42
CA GLU A 48 14.89 -3.06 17.50
C GLU A 48 13.46 -2.73 17.07
N LEU A 49 13.26 -2.26 15.82
CA LEU A 49 11.91 -2.10 15.28
C LEU A 49 11.20 -3.45 15.19
N CYS A 50 11.86 -4.50 14.67
CA CYS A 50 11.30 -5.84 14.59
C CYS A 50 10.87 -6.35 15.97
N GLN A 51 11.75 -6.24 16.99
CA GLN A 51 11.42 -6.60 18.38
C GLN A 51 10.26 -5.80 18.97
N TRP A 52 10.01 -4.59 18.47
CA TRP A 52 8.90 -3.74 18.91
C TRP A 52 7.54 -4.12 18.29
N ILE A 53 7.55 -4.88 17.18
CA ILE A 53 6.33 -5.31 16.49
C ILE A 53 6.13 -6.82 16.51
N SER A 54 7.06 -7.61 17.06
CA SER A 54 7.02 -9.07 17.12
C SER A 54 7.14 -9.61 18.56
N GLY A 55 7.04 -10.93 18.71
CA GLY A 55 7.17 -11.61 19.99
C GLY A 55 6.15 -11.12 21.01
N LYS A 56 6.62 -10.80 22.23
CA LYS A 56 5.77 -10.27 23.32
C LYS A 56 5.18 -8.88 23.00
N ASN A 57 5.78 -8.15 22.07
CA ASN A 57 5.36 -6.82 21.66
C ASN A 57 4.48 -6.82 20.39
N VAL A 58 4.01 -8.00 19.95
CA VAL A 58 3.17 -8.07 18.76
C VAL A 58 1.92 -7.21 18.91
N ARG A 59 1.49 -6.67 17.77
CA ARG A 59 0.43 -5.68 17.65
C ARG A 59 -0.61 -6.13 16.64
N TRP A 60 -1.84 -5.65 16.78
CA TRP A 60 -2.94 -5.96 15.86
C TRP A 60 -2.66 -5.51 14.43
N GLU A 61 -1.96 -4.38 14.25
CA GLU A 61 -1.57 -3.90 12.92
C GLU A 61 -0.61 -4.89 12.24
N THR A 62 0.25 -5.55 13.02
CA THR A 62 1.23 -6.52 12.50
C THR A 62 0.56 -7.85 12.18
N ILE A 63 -0.24 -8.38 13.12
CA ILE A 63 -1.02 -9.62 12.93
C ILE A 63 -1.89 -9.49 11.68
N GLY A 64 -2.66 -8.40 11.60
CA GLY A 64 -3.55 -8.15 10.48
C GLY A 64 -2.79 -7.96 9.17
N SER A 65 -1.64 -7.30 9.16
CA SER A 65 -0.84 -7.12 7.94
C SER A 65 -0.29 -8.46 7.44
N VAL A 66 0.28 -9.29 8.33
CA VAL A 66 0.84 -10.59 7.98
C VAL A 66 -0.22 -11.53 7.43
N LEU A 67 -1.38 -11.62 8.10
CA LEU A 67 -2.49 -12.46 7.63
C LEU A 67 -2.96 -12.04 6.24
N GLN A 68 -3.12 -10.74 5.99
CA GLN A 68 -3.57 -10.26 4.70
C GLN A 68 -2.54 -10.45 3.59
N ILE A 69 -1.24 -10.25 3.88
CA ILE A 69 -0.17 -10.55 2.94
C ILE A 69 -0.14 -12.05 2.62
N ALA A 70 -0.28 -12.91 3.63
CA ALA A 70 -0.31 -14.36 3.45
C ALA A 70 -1.51 -14.79 2.60
N THR A 71 -2.70 -14.24 2.88
CA THR A 71 -3.90 -14.49 2.07
C THR A 71 -3.75 -14.00 0.64
N MET A 72 -3.18 -12.80 0.43
CA MET A 72 -2.85 -12.30 -0.91
C MET A 72 -1.87 -13.21 -1.64
N GLY A 73 -0.85 -13.70 -0.94
CA GLY A 73 0.08 -14.70 -1.48
C GLY A 73 -0.66 -15.95 -1.92
N LEU A 74 -1.51 -16.50 -1.04
CA LEU A 74 -2.30 -17.71 -1.31
C LEU A 74 -3.23 -17.55 -2.52
N ILE A 75 -3.87 -16.40 -2.70
CA ILE A 75 -4.72 -16.10 -3.88
C ILE A 75 -3.92 -16.32 -5.17
N HIS A 76 -2.68 -15.80 -5.24
CA HIS A 76 -1.83 -15.89 -6.43
C HIS A 76 -1.02 -17.19 -6.54
N THR A 77 -0.98 -18.02 -5.50
CA THR A 77 -0.31 -19.33 -5.53
C THR A 77 -1.14 -20.35 -6.33
N PRO A 78 -0.56 -21.08 -7.28
CA PRO A 78 -1.25 -22.18 -7.97
C PRO A 78 -1.73 -23.26 -6.99
N GLU A 79 -2.86 -23.91 -7.27
CA GLU A 79 -3.45 -24.92 -6.38
C GLU A 79 -2.50 -26.07 -6.07
N ARG A 80 -1.76 -26.55 -7.08
CA ARG A 80 -0.71 -27.57 -6.93
C ARG A 80 0.39 -27.23 -5.93
N ASP A 81 0.67 -25.93 -5.76
CA ASP A 81 1.74 -25.45 -4.89
C ASP A 81 1.17 -25.12 -3.50
N ALA A 82 -0.11 -24.73 -3.44
CA ALA A 82 -0.82 -24.47 -2.18
C ALA A 82 -0.96 -25.72 -1.30
N THR A 83 -1.26 -26.88 -1.90
CA THR A 83 -1.36 -28.15 -1.18
C THR A 83 -0.03 -28.66 -0.62
N LEU A 84 1.10 -28.20 -1.18
CA LEU A 84 2.45 -28.50 -0.67
C LEU A 84 2.83 -27.61 0.52
N ILE A 85 2.21 -26.43 0.65
CA ILE A 85 2.48 -25.46 1.72
C ILE A 85 1.70 -25.81 2.98
N ASP A 86 0.46 -26.31 2.84
CA ASP A 86 -0.37 -26.68 3.98
C ASP A 86 -0.01 -28.07 4.53
N PRO A 87 0.47 -28.19 5.79
CA PRO A 87 0.79 -29.48 6.39
C PRO A 87 -0.41 -30.43 6.46
N GLN A 88 -1.63 -29.87 6.49
CA GLN A 88 -2.87 -30.63 6.52
C GLN A 88 -3.39 -30.99 5.12
N GLN A 89 -2.70 -30.58 4.05
CA GLN A 89 -3.06 -30.80 2.65
C GLN A 89 -4.52 -30.43 2.32
N ARG A 90 -5.07 -29.41 2.98
CA ARG A 90 -6.44 -28.94 2.71
C ARG A 90 -6.51 -28.32 1.32
N ASN A 91 -7.73 -28.25 0.78
CA ASN A 91 -7.96 -27.57 -0.48
C ASN A 91 -7.65 -26.06 -0.32
N LYS A 92 -7.06 -25.45 -1.34
CA LYS A 92 -6.76 -24.01 -1.39
C LYS A 92 -7.99 -23.15 -1.03
N ASP A 93 -9.16 -23.49 -1.57
CA ASP A 93 -10.39 -22.72 -1.35
C ASP A 93 -10.87 -22.81 0.09
N GLU A 94 -10.68 -23.95 0.74
CA GLU A 94 -11.00 -24.15 2.16
C GLU A 94 -10.08 -23.29 3.05
N VAL A 95 -8.77 -23.33 2.79
CA VAL A 95 -7.78 -22.52 3.52
C VAL A 95 -8.04 -21.03 3.30
N LEU A 96 -8.34 -20.63 2.06
CA LEU A 96 -8.72 -19.25 1.75
C LEU A 96 -9.97 -18.85 2.54
N ALA A 97 -11.06 -19.61 2.47
CA ALA A 97 -12.30 -19.30 3.20
C ALA A 97 -12.05 -19.08 4.69
N GLN A 98 -11.28 -19.96 5.33
CA GLN A 98 -10.90 -19.83 6.74
C GLN A 98 -10.07 -18.56 7.01
N MET A 99 -9.06 -18.28 6.18
CA MET A 99 -8.26 -17.05 6.33
C MET A 99 -9.12 -15.78 6.16
N LEU A 100 -10.05 -15.78 5.20
CA LEU A 100 -10.93 -14.65 4.96
C LEU A 100 -11.88 -14.42 6.14
N GLU A 101 -12.43 -15.48 6.73
CA GLU A 101 -13.26 -15.41 7.94
C GLU A 101 -12.50 -14.81 9.12
N VAL A 102 -11.26 -15.26 9.36
CA VAL A 102 -10.39 -14.69 10.41
C VAL A 102 -10.15 -13.20 10.15
N ILE A 103 -9.85 -12.80 8.91
CA ILE A 103 -9.65 -11.38 8.55
C ILE A 103 -10.91 -10.55 8.81
N ASP A 104 -12.09 -11.09 8.48
CA ASP A 104 -13.37 -10.40 8.69
C ASP A 104 -13.66 -10.19 10.19
N GLN A 105 -13.24 -11.13 11.06
CA GLN A 105 -13.32 -10.98 12.52
C GLN A 105 -12.28 -9.99 13.09
N LEU A 106 -11.10 -9.89 12.48
CA LEU A 106 -10.07 -8.93 12.88
C LEU A 106 -10.39 -7.48 12.48
N LEU A 107 -11.22 -7.30 11.45
CA LEU A 107 -11.51 -5.97 10.90
C LEU A 107 -12.14 -5.03 11.95
N PRO A 108 -13.19 -5.40 12.70
CA PRO A 108 -13.73 -4.57 13.78
C PRO A 108 -12.70 -4.22 14.85
N LEU A 109 -11.81 -5.15 15.21
CA LEU A 109 -10.76 -4.91 16.20
C LEU A 109 -9.76 -3.87 15.71
N SER A 110 -9.34 -3.98 14.44
CA SER A 110 -8.43 -3.00 13.84
C SER A 110 -9.04 -1.60 13.73
N ASN A 111 -10.35 -1.51 13.50
CA ASN A 111 -11.08 -0.24 13.42
C ASN A 111 -11.30 0.41 14.80
N ALA A 112 -11.28 -0.38 15.88
CA ALA A 112 -11.41 0.12 17.24
C ALA A 112 -10.11 0.71 17.80
N LEU A 113 -8.97 0.55 17.11
CA LEU A 113 -7.68 1.09 17.54
C LEU A 113 -7.65 2.62 17.34
N PRO A 114 -7.40 3.42 18.40
CA PRO A 114 -7.37 4.87 18.27
C PRO A 114 -6.02 5.40 17.75
N ALA A 115 -4.95 4.61 17.86
CA ALA A 115 -3.62 5.02 17.46
C ALA A 115 -3.43 4.81 15.95
N VAL A 116 -3.29 5.90 15.20
CA VAL A 116 -2.95 5.84 13.78
C VAL A 116 -1.45 6.04 13.61
N ASN A 117 -0.75 4.95 13.31
CA ASN A 117 0.70 4.93 13.04
C ASN A 117 0.98 4.41 11.61
N GLN A 118 2.25 4.29 11.22
CA GLN A 118 2.64 3.78 9.89
C GLN A 118 2.23 2.32 9.66
N LEU A 119 2.15 1.50 10.72
CA LEU A 119 1.69 0.12 10.62
C LEU A 119 0.19 0.07 10.31
N MET A 120 -0.62 0.97 10.88
CA MET A 120 -2.02 1.12 10.55
C MET A 120 -2.22 1.51 9.08
N VAL A 121 -1.39 2.41 8.55
CA VAL A 121 -1.41 2.74 7.11
C VAL A 121 -1.11 1.50 6.27
N CYS A 122 -0.14 0.68 6.66
CA CYS A 122 0.18 -0.58 5.96
C CYS A 122 -0.99 -1.57 6.04
N LEU A 123 -1.58 -1.75 7.23
CA LEU A 123 -2.73 -2.62 7.44
C LEU A 123 -3.90 -2.22 6.53
N LYS A 124 -4.27 -0.93 6.55
CA LYS A 124 -5.36 -0.37 5.74
C LYS A 124 -5.08 -0.49 4.24
N TYR A 125 -3.82 -0.33 3.83
CA TYR A 125 -3.39 -0.58 2.46
C TYR A 125 -3.63 -2.04 2.04
N TYR A 126 -3.18 -3.01 2.84
CA TYR A 126 -3.42 -4.42 2.53
C TYR A 126 -4.90 -4.79 2.58
N GLN A 127 -5.71 -4.15 3.43
CA GLN A 127 -7.17 -4.37 3.50
C GLN A 127 -7.83 -3.96 2.20
N MET A 128 -7.48 -2.78 1.69
CA MET A 128 -7.94 -2.29 0.41
C MET A 128 -7.49 -3.20 -0.75
N MET A 129 -6.23 -3.64 -0.75
CA MET A 129 -5.68 -4.52 -1.79
C MET A 129 -6.38 -5.89 -1.81
N LEU A 130 -6.52 -6.54 -0.67
CA LEU A 130 -7.17 -7.86 -0.57
C LEU A 130 -8.62 -7.80 -1.03
N ALA A 131 -9.36 -6.79 -0.58
CA ALA A 131 -10.72 -6.60 -1.02
C ALA A 131 -10.81 -6.33 -2.53
N SER A 132 -9.87 -5.58 -3.13
CA SER A 132 -9.83 -5.37 -4.58
C SER A 132 -9.73 -6.69 -5.37
N GLN A 133 -9.03 -7.70 -4.82
CA GLN A 133 -8.96 -9.03 -5.43
C GLN A 133 -10.25 -9.83 -5.22
N ARG A 134 -10.80 -9.85 -4.00
CA ARG A 134 -12.07 -10.55 -3.67
C ARG A 134 -13.18 -10.17 -4.65
N PHE A 135 -13.33 -8.88 -4.92
CA PHE A 135 -14.36 -8.38 -5.83
C PHE A 135 -14.01 -8.53 -7.32
N GLY A 136 -12.72 -8.65 -7.65
CA GLY A 136 -12.25 -8.94 -8.99
C GLY A 136 -12.63 -10.35 -9.46
N ASP A 137 -12.46 -11.35 -8.62
CA ASP A 137 -12.75 -12.76 -8.98
C ASP A 137 -14.25 -13.05 -9.03
N SER A 138 -15.05 -12.47 -8.12
CA SER A 138 -16.51 -12.55 -8.19
C SER A 138 -17.08 -11.95 -9.50
N SER A 139 -16.32 -11.06 -10.15
CA SER A 139 -16.73 -10.43 -11.41
C SER A 139 -16.59 -11.37 -12.62
N MET A 140 -15.74 -12.40 -12.55
CA MET A 140 -15.55 -13.36 -13.63
C MET A 140 -16.66 -14.42 -13.66
N GLU A 141 -17.11 -14.91 -12.49
CA GLU A 141 -18.19 -15.91 -12.40
C GLU A 141 -19.56 -15.35 -12.81
N LEU A 142 -19.88 -14.12 -12.39
CA LEU A 142 -21.13 -13.43 -12.76
C LEU A 142 -21.16 -12.94 -14.22
N SER A 143 -20.04 -13.07 -14.95
CA SER A 143 -19.88 -12.49 -16.29
C SER A 143 -20.65 -13.23 -17.39
N ARG A 144 -21.40 -14.30 -17.09
CA ARG A 144 -22.11 -15.05 -18.14
C ARG A 144 -23.56 -14.63 -18.39
N VAL A 145 -24.25 -13.85 -17.54
CA VAL A 145 -25.73 -13.70 -17.70
C VAL A 145 -26.37 -12.31 -17.51
N LEU A 146 -25.77 -11.27 -16.92
CA LEU A 146 -26.50 -9.99 -16.79
C LEU A 146 -25.64 -8.72 -16.80
N PHE A 147 -25.78 -7.90 -17.86
CA PHE A 147 -25.16 -6.57 -17.99
C PHE A 147 -25.47 -5.65 -16.81
N MET A 148 -26.69 -5.74 -16.27
CA MET A 148 -27.15 -4.94 -15.12
C MET A 148 -26.45 -5.36 -13.81
N ALA A 149 -26.13 -6.65 -13.63
CA ALA A 149 -25.37 -7.14 -12.48
C ALA A 149 -23.91 -6.66 -12.51
N ARG A 150 -23.28 -6.56 -13.70
CA ARG A 150 -21.95 -5.94 -13.86
C ARG A 150 -21.95 -4.46 -13.49
N ALA A 151 -22.96 -3.69 -13.91
CA ALA A 151 -23.06 -2.27 -13.55
C ALA A 151 -23.26 -2.06 -12.03
N ILE A 152 -24.14 -2.85 -11.41
CA ILE A 152 -24.35 -2.83 -9.95
C ILE A 152 -23.06 -3.24 -9.21
N LEU A 153 -22.36 -4.27 -9.68
CA LEU A 153 -21.11 -4.72 -9.07
C LEU A 153 -20.00 -3.66 -9.22
N ILE A 154 -19.80 -3.08 -10.41
CA ILE A 154 -18.84 -1.98 -10.62
C ILE A 154 -19.17 -0.81 -9.69
N PHE A 155 -20.45 -0.47 -9.51
CA PHE A 155 -20.85 0.61 -8.61
C PHE A 155 -20.60 0.26 -7.14
N ARG A 156 -20.89 -0.97 -6.70
CA ARG A 156 -20.63 -1.43 -5.32
C ARG A 156 -19.14 -1.50 -5.01
N VAL A 157 -18.34 -2.08 -5.91
CA VAL A 157 -16.88 -2.18 -5.80
C VAL A 157 -16.26 -0.79 -5.85
N GLY A 158 -16.70 0.08 -6.78
CA GLY A 158 -16.24 1.46 -6.88
C GLY A 158 -16.56 2.28 -5.63
N ARG A 159 -17.77 2.15 -5.07
CA ARG A 159 -18.14 2.81 -3.81
C ARG A 159 -17.26 2.33 -2.66
N TRP A 160 -17.03 1.04 -2.56
CA TRP A 160 -16.23 0.46 -1.48
C TRP A 160 -14.75 0.86 -1.59
N LEU A 161 -14.14 0.70 -2.78
CA LEU A 161 -12.76 1.13 -3.03
C LEU A 161 -12.55 2.61 -2.70
N TYR A 162 -13.51 3.47 -3.08
CA TYR A 162 -13.45 4.90 -2.77
C TYR A 162 -13.58 5.17 -1.26
N SER A 163 -14.45 4.42 -0.55
CA SER A 163 -14.59 4.53 0.91
C SER A 163 -13.31 4.11 1.64
N SER A 164 -12.75 2.95 1.28
CA SER A 164 -11.51 2.44 1.88
C SER A 164 -10.32 3.33 1.56
N LEU A 165 -10.27 3.92 0.36
CA LEU A 165 -9.28 4.93 0.02
C LEU A 165 -9.43 6.20 0.87
N GLY A 166 -10.67 6.60 1.21
CA GLY A 166 -10.97 7.69 2.13
C GLY A 166 -10.43 7.43 3.55
N GLU A 167 -10.63 6.21 4.08
CA GLU A 167 -10.03 5.79 5.36
C GLU A 167 -8.50 5.82 5.31
N LEU A 168 -7.91 5.27 4.24
CA LEU A 168 -6.46 5.22 4.06
C LEU A 168 -5.87 6.63 3.93
N SER A 169 -6.51 7.52 3.18
CA SER A 169 -6.14 8.93 3.06
C SER A 169 -6.24 9.65 4.41
N SER A 170 -7.29 9.36 5.18
CA SER A 170 -7.45 9.90 6.54
C SER A 170 -6.31 9.43 7.46
N CYS A 171 -5.86 8.17 7.33
CA CYS A 171 -4.71 7.67 8.07
C CYS A 171 -3.40 8.38 7.66
N VAL A 172 -3.23 8.65 6.36
CA VAL A 172 -2.08 9.43 5.84
C VAL A 172 -2.06 10.86 6.38
N TYR A 173 -3.22 11.50 6.50
CA TYR A 173 -3.33 12.81 7.13
C TYR A 173 -3.06 12.75 8.63
N ALA A 174 -3.69 11.82 9.36
CA ALA A 174 -3.54 11.66 10.81
C ALA A 174 -2.11 11.33 11.25
N THR A 175 -1.38 10.53 10.46
CA THR A 175 0.03 10.21 10.71
C THR A 175 1.00 11.34 10.35
N GLY A 176 0.54 12.35 9.61
CA GLY A 176 1.39 13.46 9.15
C GLY A 176 2.38 13.09 8.04
N ILE A 177 2.35 11.87 7.47
CA ILE A 177 3.36 11.45 6.47
C ILE A 177 3.28 12.23 5.16
N HIS A 178 2.14 12.84 4.87
CA HIS A 178 1.92 13.69 3.69
C HIS A 178 2.71 14.99 3.71
N GLN A 179 3.04 15.53 4.90
CA GLN A 179 3.87 16.73 5.10
C GLN A 179 5.29 16.38 5.52
N TYR A 180 5.71 15.14 5.30
CA TYR A 180 7.00 14.67 5.80
C TYR A 180 8.16 15.31 5.01
N ASP A 181 8.67 16.43 5.54
CA ASP A 181 9.88 17.12 5.09
C ASP A 181 10.82 17.38 6.27
N ILE A 182 11.20 16.29 6.94
CA ILE A 182 12.01 16.38 8.16
C ILE A 182 13.49 16.46 7.78
N PRO A 183 14.28 17.35 8.42
CA PRO A 183 15.72 17.40 8.24
C PRO A 183 16.37 16.04 8.51
N THR A 184 17.34 15.68 7.67
CA THR A 184 18.18 14.49 7.83
C THR A 184 18.71 14.43 9.27
N GLY A 185 18.50 13.33 9.98
CA GLY A 185 19.02 13.13 11.35
C GLY A 185 18.01 13.24 12.50
N ARG A 186 16.69 13.32 12.27
CA ARG A 186 15.67 13.18 13.34
C ARG A 186 15.22 11.73 13.58
N TYR A 187 15.24 10.92 12.53
CA TYR A 187 14.86 9.51 12.55
C TYR A 187 15.93 8.67 11.85
N PRO A 188 16.02 7.36 12.14
CA PRO A 188 16.88 6.45 11.37
C PRO A 188 16.51 6.49 9.88
N GLY A 189 17.52 6.33 9.02
CA GLY A 189 17.34 6.43 7.57
C GLY A 189 16.30 5.48 6.99
N PHE A 190 16.20 4.26 7.51
CA PHE A 190 15.20 3.28 7.06
C PHE A 190 13.75 3.70 7.40
N ILE A 191 13.52 4.44 8.49
CA ILE A 191 12.20 4.98 8.84
C ILE A 191 11.80 6.11 7.87
N ASP A 192 12.76 6.95 7.47
CA ASP A 192 12.54 7.98 6.44
C ASP A 192 12.17 7.33 5.10
N LEU A 193 12.92 6.31 4.67
CA LEU A 193 12.59 5.53 3.48
C LEU A 193 11.19 4.92 3.55
N TRP A 194 10.88 4.26 4.66
CA TRP A 194 9.59 3.59 4.84
C TRP A 194 8.43 4.57 4.76
N ARG A 195 8.51 5.73 5.44
CA ARG A 195 7.49 6.78 5.38
C ARG A 195 7.28 7.33 3.97
N ARG A 196 8.38 7.62 3.26
CA ARG A 196 8.32 8.08 1.87
C ARG A 196 7.69 7.04 0.94
N ARG A 197 8.04 5.75 1.11
CA ARG A 197 7.45 4.65 0.34
C ARG A 197 5.96 4.49 0.63
N CYS A 198 5.54 4.49 1.90
CA CYS A 198 4.13 4.44 2.28
C CYS A 198 3.33 5.57 1.63
N PHE A 199 3.79 6.82 1.78
CA PHE A 199 3.13 7.96 1.14
C PHE A 199 3.07 7.80 -0.39
N ALA A 200 4.17 7.40 -1.01
CA ALA A 200 4.26 7.25 -2.46
C ALA A 200 3.29 6.20 -3.02
N VAL A 201 3.13 5.07 -2.33
CA VAL A 201 2.18 4.01 -2.70
C VAL A 201 0.74 4.51 -2.59
N VAL A 202 0.36 5.09 -1.44
CA VAL A 202 -1.01 5.57 -1.23
C VAL A 202 -1.36 6.68 -2.20
N TYR A 203 -0.47 7.66 -2.38
CA TYR A 203 -0.65 8.75 -3.33
C TYR A 203 -0.80 8.22 -4.77
N SER A 204 -0.06 7.18 -5.16
CA SER A 204 -0.18 6.59 -6.50
C SER A 204 -1.52 5.88 -6.73
N ILE A 205 -2.00 5.16 -5.71
CA ILE A 205 -3.26 4.41 -5.80
C ILE A 205 -4.44 5.36 -5.80
N ASP A 206 -4.40 6.41 -4.97
CA ASP A 206 -5.42 7.46 -4.95
C ASP A 206 -5.68 8.01 -6.37
N LYS A 207 -4.62 8.35 -7.10
CA LYS A 207 -4.75 8.89 -8.47
C LYS A 207 -5.20 7.83 -9.45
N THR A 208 -4.80 6.58 -9.25
CA THR A 208 -5.22 5.46 -10.10
C THR A 208 -6.72 5.19 -9.93
N ILE A 209 -7.22 5.16 -8.70
CA ILE A 209 -8.65 4.96 -8.41
C ILE A 209 -9.47 6.17 -8.87
N ALA A 210 -9.02 7.40 -8.57
CA ALA A 210 -9.64 8.63 -9.06
C ALA A 210 -9.79 8.62 -10.58
N THR A 211 -8.74 8.18 -11.26
CA THR A 211 -8.70 8.00 -12.72
C THR A 211 -9.73 6.97 -13.20
N ILE A 212 -9.75 5.77 -12.63
CA ILE A 212 -10.65 4.68 -13.06
C ILE A 212 -12.12 5.06 -12.82
N LEU A 213 -12.41 5.73 -11.71
CA LEU A 213 -13.78 6.07 -11.31
C LEU A 213 -14.27 7.41 -11.86
N GLY A 214 -13.40 8.21 -12.50
CA GLY A 214 -13.72 9.57 -12.94
C GLY A 214 -14.09 10.50 -11.79
N ARG A 215 -13.45 10.34 -10.62
CA ARG A 215 -13.73 11.10 -9.39
C ARG A 215 -12.53 11.94 -8.98
N PRO A 216 -12.72 13.02 -8.20
CA PRO A 216 -11.60 13.78 -7.65
C PRO A 216 -10.70 12.89 -6.75
N PRO A 217 -9.36 13.08 -6.78
CA PRO A 217 -8.46 12.43 -5.85
C PRO A 217 -8.70 12.92 -4.41
N SER A 218 -8.51 12.03 -3.43
CA SER A 218 -8.68 12.34 -2.00
C SER A 218 -7.43 13.01 -1.40
N LEU A 219 -6.24 12.64 -1.89
CA LEU A 219 -4.99 13.27 -1.48
C LEU A 219 -4.63 14.33 -2.51
N THR A 220 -4.79 15.62 -2.21
CA THR A 220 -4.39 16.64 -3.17
C THR A 220 -2.93 17.03 -2.99
N ARG A 221 -2.18 17.27 -4.08
CA ARG A 221 -0.79 17.74 -3.99
C ARG A 221 -0.62 19.03 -3.23
N HIS A 222 -1.66 19.87 -3.18
CA HIS A 222 -1.62 21.18 -2.54
C HIS A 222 -1.38 21.11 -1.03
N TYR A 223 -1.69 19.98 -0.39
CA TYR A 223 -1.43 19.76 1.04
C TYR A 223 -0.25 18.84 1.31
N CYS A 224 0.43 18.34 0.26
CA CYS A 224 1.44 17.29 0.38
C CYS A 224 2.84 17.76 -0.07
N VAL A 225 3.87 17.29 0.62
CA VAL A 225 5.26 17.39 0.18
C VAL A 225 5.55 16.25 -0.78
N LEU A 226 5.73 16.58 -2.07
CA LEU A 226 5.91 15.58 -3.13
C LEU A 226 7.37 15.20 -3.32
N LYS A 227 7.95 14.52 -2.31
CA LYS A 227 9.32 13.99 -2.39
C LYS A 227 9.31 12.50 -2.78
N PRO A 228 9.83 12.13 -3.96
CA PRO A 228 9.83 10.73 -4.38
C PRO A 228 10.72 9.85 -3.49
N PRO A 229 10.37 8.57 -3.25
CA PRO A 229 11.19 7.65 -2.47
C PRO A 229 12.50 7.34 -3.19
N LEU A 230 13.57 7.09 -2.45
CA LEU A 230 14.88 6.76 -3.03
C LEU A 230 14.88 5.33 -3.59
N ASP A 231 15.62 5.10 -4.67
CA ASP A 231 15.75 3.79 -5.31
C ASP A 231 16.78 2.90 -4.59
N ILE A 232 16.48 2.64 -3.32
CA ILE A 232 17.28 1.82 -2.40
C ILE A 232 16.55 0.50 -2.21
N ASP A 233 17.25 -0.59 -1.91
CA ASP A 233 16.64 -1.90 -1.63
C ASP A 233 15.84 -1.91 -0.31
N ASP A 234 15.05 -2.96 -0.09
CA ASP A 234 14.28 -3.19 1.14
C ASP A 234 15.14 -3.90 2.22
N ASP A 235 16.10 -4.75 1.81
CA ASP A 235 16.90 -5.62 2.67
C ASP A 235 18.20 -4.99 3.22
N ILE A 236 18.22 -3.66 3.35
CA ILE A 236 19.45 -2.95 3.73
C ILE A 236 19.55 -2.82 5.25
N ASP A 237 20.51 -3.54 5.82
CA ASP A 237 21.01 -3.28 7.17
C ASP A 237 21.48 -1.83 7.30
N THR A 238 21.40 -1.26 8.51
CA THR A 238 21.73 0.15 8.79
C THR A 238 23.12 0.54 8.27
N SER A 239 24.10 -0.36 8.30
CA SER A 239 25.46 -0.15 7.77
C SER A 239 25.52 -0.02 6.24
N ASN A 240 24.63 -0.71 5.53
CA ASN A 240 24.56 -0.69 4.07
C ASN A 240 23.72 0.50 3.56
N TYR A 241 22.99 1.20 4.46
CA TYR A 241 22.15 2.35 4.10
C TYR A 241 22.98 3.54 3.62
N GLU A 242 24.02 3.92 4.36
CA GLU A 242 24.89 5.04 3.99
C GLU A 242 25.64 4.78 2.68
N GLN A 243 26.11 3.54 2.49
CA GLN A 243 26.74 3.13 1.23
C GLN A 243 25.76 3.16 0.06
N SER A 244 24.52 2.71 0.28
CA SER A 244 23.47 2.73 -0.73
C SER A 244 23.08 4.14 -1.14
N LEU A 245 23.15 5.12 -0.23
CA LEU A 245 22.95 6.54 -0.56
C LEU A 245 24.01 7.08 -1.52
N GLN A 246 25.26 6.63 -1.40
CA GLN A 246 26.36 7.05 -2.29
C GLN A 246 26.23 6.48 -3.71
N MET A 247 25.48 5.37 -3.86
CA MET A 247 25.23 4.74 -5.16
C MET A 247 24.02 5.32 -5.91
N LEU A 248 23.46 6.44 -5.42
CA LEU A 248 22.35 7.13 -6.07
C LEU A 248 22.84 8.29 -6.95
N ASP A 249 22.11 8.54 -8.03
CA ASP A 249 22.28 9.76 -8.84
C ASP A 249 21.72 11.00 -8.12
N SER A 250 21.92 12.18 -8.72
CA SER A 250 21.41 13.45 -8.17
C SER A 250 19.89 13.51 -8.03
N ASN A 251 19.16 12.62 -8.70
CA ASN A 251 17.71 12.52 -8.61
C ASN A 251 17.26 11.46 -7.59
N GLY A 252 18.16 10.64 -7.04
CA GLY A 252 17.84 9.55 -6.12
C GLY A 252 17.48 8.22 -6.80
N TRP A 253 17.85 8.04 -8.07
CA TRP A 253 17.83 6.75 -8.77
C TRP A 253 19.11 5.97 -8.53
N ASN A 254 19.03 4.66 -8.61
CA ASN A 254 20.19 3.81 -8.52
C ASN A 254 21.06 3.91 -9.78
N THR A 255 22.37 3.83 -9.59
CA THR A 255 23.34 3.90 -10.68
C THR A 255 23.66 2.53 -11.29
N ASP A 256 23.31 1.43 -10.62
CA ASP A 256 23.61 0.06 -11.07
C ASP A 256 22.60 -0.51 -12.08
N GLY A 257 21.58 0.26 -12.46
CA GLY A 257 20.61 -0.09 -13.52
C GLY A 257 19.69 -1.27 -13.19
N LYS A 258 19.77 -1.82 -11.98
CA LYS A 258 18.91 -2.91 -11.52
C LYS A 258 17.51 -2.38 -11.21
N ARG A 259 16.48 -3.16 -11.51
CA ARG A 259 15.10 -2.82 -11.16
C ARG A 259 14.78 -3.40 -9.78
N ARG A 260 14.54 -2.53 -8.80
CA ARG A 260 14.13 -2.89 -7.45
C ARG A 260 12.62 -2.63 -7.25
N PRO A 261 11.99 -3.20 -6.21
CA PRO A 261 10.62 -2.82 -5.84
C PRO A 261 10.45 -1.31 -5.67
N SER A 262 11.44 -0.65 -5.05
CA SER A 262 11.51 0.80 -4.87
C SER A 262 11.55 1.58 -6.19
N THR A 263 12.27 1.11 -7.21
CA THR A 263 12.23 1.65 -8.59
C THR A 263 10.79 1.76 -9.09
N THR A 264 10.00 0.70 -8.89
CA THR A 264 8.60 0.64 -9.36
C THR A 264 7.71 1.59 -8.57
N VAL A 265 7.85 1.65 -7.24
CA VAL A 265 7.08 2.57 -6.39
C VAL A 265 7.39 4.03 -6.75
N ARG A 266 8.68 4.37 -6.88
CA ARG A 266 9.13 5.70 -7.26
C ARG A 266 8.55 6.13 -8.61
N LEU A 267 8.59 5.24 -9.59
CA LEU A 267 8.05 5.48 -10.92
C LEU A 267 6.53 5.71 -10.91
N ARG A 268 5.79 4.87 -10.18
CA ARG A 268 4.33 5.03 -9.99
C ARG A 268 4.00 6.37 -9.35
N PHE A 269 4.79 6.81 -8.38
CA PHE A 269 4.62 8.09 -7.71
C PHE A 269 4.82 9.28 -8.65
N LEU A 270 5.92 9.29 -9.41
CA LEU A 270 6.17 10.34 -10.40
C LEU A 270 5.02 10.43 -11.42
N LEU A 271 4.51 9.27 -11.87
CA LEU A 271 3.34 9.24 -12.75
C LEU A 271 2.07 9.73 -12.08
N ALA A 272 1.87 9.46 -10.80
CA ALA A 272 0.72 9.94 -10.06
C ALA A 272 0.68 11.47 -10.02
N THR A 273 1.83 12.15 -9.92
CA THR A 273 1.87 13.62 -9.98
C THR A 273 1.37 14.15 -11.33
N ILE A 274 1.71 13.47 -12.44
CA ILE A 274 1.23 13.83 -13.78
C ILE A 274 -0.27 13.49 -13.92
N ARG A 275 -0.69 12.32 -13.41
CA ARG A 275 -2.10 11.92 -13.42
C ARG A 275 -2.98 12.92 -12.67
N GLU A 276 -2.52 13.44 -11.54
CA GLU A 276 -3.26 14.44 -10.78
C GLU A 276 -3.46 15.73 -11.57
N GLU A 277 -2.42 16.24 -12.25
CA GLU A 277 -2.56 17.43 -13.11
C GLU A 277 -3.56 17.20 -14.25
N ILE A 278 -3.53 16.01 -14.87
CA ILE A 278 -4.49 15.64 -15.91
C ILE A 278 -5.91 15.55 -15.33
N LEU A 279 -6.06 14.95 -14.15
CA LEU A 279 -7.35 14.85 -13.46
C LEU A 279 -7.91 16.22 -13.09
N GLU A 280 -7.08 17.16 -12.66
CA GLU A 280 -7.51 18.53 -12.39
C GLU A 280 -7.96 19.25 -13.66
N LEU A 281 -7.29 19.03 -14.79
CA LEU A 281 -7.73 19.60 -16.07
C LEU A 281 -9.03 18.95 -16.56
N HIS A 282 -9.21 17.65 -16.30
CA HIS A 282 -10.39 16.91 -16.75
C HIS A 282 -11.62 17.14 -15.86
N LEU A 283 -11.46 17.15 -14.54
CA LEU A 283 -12.54 17.29 -13.56
C LEU A 283 -12.73 18.73 -13.08
N GLY A 284 -11.74 19.60 -13.31
CA GLY A 284 -11.78 20.99 -12.91
C GLY A 284 -12.86 21.77 -13.65
N VAL A 285 -13.40 22.77 -12.96
CA VAL A 285 -14.43 23.67 -13.49
C VAL A 285 -13.86 24.80 -14.39
N ASN A 286 -12.53 24.90 -14.51
CA ASN A 286 -11.84 25.94 -15.26
C ASN A 286 -11.41 25.44 -16.65
N TYR A 287 -12.22 25.76 -17.67
CA TYR A 287 -12.14 25.16 -19.01
C TYR A 287 -11.16 25.84 -19.99
N VAL A 288 -10.38 26.83 -19.55
CA VAL A 288 -9.52 27.60 -20.45
C VAL A 288 -8.24 26.82 -20.76
N ASP A 289 -8.06 26.49 -22.04
CA ASP A 289 -6.86 25.86 -22.64
C ASP A 289 -6.47 24.49 -22.03
N ILE A 290 -7.42 23.54 -22.07
CA ILE A 290 -7.19 22.17 -21.57
C ILE A 290 -6.11 21.45 -22.39
N GLU A 291 -6.13 21.59 -23.71
CA GLU A 291 -5.21 20.87 -24.60
C GLU A 291 -3.75 21.37 -24.49
N GLY A 292 -3.55 22.69 -24.46
CA GLY A 292 -2.24 23.31 -24.29
C GLY A 292 -1.60 22.96 -22.94
N LYS A 293 -2.37 23.08 -21.86
CA LYS A 293 -1.92 22.72 -20.50
C LYS A 293 -1.59 21.24 -20.36
N THR A 294 -2.43 20.36 -20.91
CA THR A 294 -2.17 18.91 -20.89
C THR A 294 -0.87 18.57 -21.62
N ARG A 295 -0.67 19.15 -22.81
CA ARG A 295 0.55 18.92 -23.62
C ARG A 295 1.80 19.47 -22.91
N TYR A 296 1.70 20.59 -22.20
CA TYR A 296 2.79 21.17 -21.41
C TYR A 296 3.19 20.28 -20.23
N SER A 297 2.23 19.85 -19.40
CA SER A 297 2.48 18.94 -18.26
C SER A 297 3.14 17.63 -18.70
N LEU A 298 2.68 17.08 -19.84
CA LEU A 298 3.27 15.88 -20.42
C LEU A 298 4.70 16.13 -20.91
N ASN A 299 4.94 17.15 -21.72
CA ASN A 299 6.26 17.36 -22.33
C ASN A 299 7.34 17.75 -21.31
N SER A 300 6.99 18.54 -20.29
CA SER A 300 7.93 18.98 -19.26
C SER A 300 8.38 17.83 -18.35
N ARG A 301 7.49 16.93 -17.95
CA ARG A 301 7.80 15.85 -16.99
C ARG A 301 8.03 14.48 -17.60
N THR A 302 7.49 14.19 -18.78
CA THR A 302 7.72 12.89 -19.45
C THR A 302 9.15 12.78 -19.95
N ARG A 303 9.82 13.87 -20.36
CA ARG A 303 11.25 13.86 -20.74
C ARG A 303 12.15 13.26 -19.64
N ASN A 304 11.82 13.49 -18.37
CA ASN A 304 12.56 12.93 -17.23
C ASN A 304 12.21 11.46 -16.96
N ILE A 305 11.04 10.98 -17.39
CA ILE A 305 10.55 9.59 -17.19
C ILE A 305 10.93 8.68 -18.38
N THR A 306 11.04 9.22 -19.59
CA THR A 306 11.21 8.45 -20.84
C THR A 306 12.54 7.69 -20.91
N ARG A 307 13.56 8.14 -20.17
CA ARG A 307 14.81 7.36 -20.02
C ARG A 307 14.62 6.05 -19.26
N ALA A 308 13.54 5.90 -18.48
CA ALA A 308 13.37 4.79 -17.55
C ALA A 308 12.44 3.66 -18.03
N ASN A 309 11.39 3.88 -18.85
CA ASN A 309 10.51 2.78 -19.31
C ASN A 309 9.50 3.15 -20.42
N MET A 310 9.49 2.39 -21.52
CA MET A 310 8.61 2.57 -22.71
C MET A 310 7.13 2.18 -22.48
N PHE A 311 6.86 1.23 -21.58
CA PHE A 311 5.49 0.77 -21.26
C PHE A 311 4.58 1.85 -20.66
N ILE A 312 5.18 2.88 -20.06
CA ILE A 312 4.47 3.95 -19.36
C ILE A 312 3.97 5.04 -20.31
N ALA A 313 4.73 5.32 -21.37
CA ALA A 313 4.28 6.19 -22.45
C ALA A 313 3.01 5.62 -23.12
N ILE A 314 2.85 4.29 -23.14
CA ILE A 314 1.68 3.60 -23.68
C ILE A 314 0.47 3.80 -22.74
N SER A 315 0.60 3.56 -21.43
CA SER A 315 -0.51 3.76 -20.47
C SER A 315 -1.00 5.21 -20.43
N CYS A 316 -0.10 6.21 -20.48
CA CYS A 316 -0.47 7.62 -20.58
C CYS A 316 -1.14 7.95 -21.93
N LYS A 317 -0.64 7.42 -23.07
CA LYS A 317 -1.27 7.61 -24.38
C LYS A 317 -2.67 7.01 -24.46
N THR A 318 -2.87 5.79 -23.94
CA THR A 318 -4.18 5.14 -23.90
C THR A 318 -5.16 5.91 -23.02
N PHE A 319 -4.68 6.47 -21.90
CA PHE A 319 -5.49 7.30 -21.01
C PHE A 319 -5.92 8.62 -21.66
N ILE A 320 -5.03 9.28 -22.41
CA ILE A 320 -5.33 10.50 -23.18
C ILE A 320 -6.38 10.20 -24.26
N GLN A 321 -6.23 9.09 -25.00
CA GLN A 321 -7.22 8.70 -26.01
C GLN A 321 -8.59 8.35 -25.42
N PHE A 322 -8.63 7.75 -24.23
CA PHE A 322 -9.89 7.47 -23.53
C PHE A 322 -10.54 8.72 -22.95
N GLY A 323 -9.76 9.61 -22.31
CA GLY A 323 -10.26 10.86 -21.74
C GLY A 323 -10.76 11.87 -22.78
N ILE A 324 -10.14 11.89 -23.97
CA ILE A 324 -10.62 12.69 -25.12
C ILE A 324 -11.89 12.08 -25.71
N ARG A 325 -11.98 10.74 -25.87
CA ARG A 325 -13.16 10.07 -26.44
C ARG A 325 -14.39 10.09 -25.52
N ALA A 326 -14.21 9.99 -24.21
CA ALA A 326 -15.32 9.97 -23.26
C ALA A 326 -16.06 11.32 -23.12
N ARG A 327 -15.50 12.43 -23.65
CA ARG A 327 -16.11 13.76 -23.69
C ARG A 327 -16.64 14.17 -25.07
N ALA A 328 -16.45 13.33 -26.08
CA ALA A 328 -16.92 13.55 -27.46
C ALA A 328 -18.28 12.88 -27.75
N ILE A 329 -18.96 12.38 -26.72
CA ILE A 329 -20.32 11.82 -26.72
C ILE A 329 -21.14 12.63 -25.72
#